data_AF-A0A438DB26-F1
#
_entry.id   AF-A0A438DB26-F1
#
_cell.length_a   1.000
_cell.length_b   1.000
_cell.length_c   1.000
_cell.angle_alpha   90.00
_cell.angle_beta   90.00
_cell.angle_gamma   90.00
#
_symmetry.space_group_name_H-M   'P 1'
#
loop_
_entity.id
_entity.type
_entity.pdbx_description
1 polymer ?
#
loop_
_entity_poly.entity_id
_entity_poly.type
_entity_poly.pdbx_seq_one_letter_code
_entity_poly.pdbx_strand_id
1 'polypeptide(L)'
;MKGATIPTGTTVMVCPSAVHLNPAKYNDPLAFDPWRWEGQELHAGSKNFIASGGGSRLCAGAYFAKVQVSVFLHYLVTKYR
;
A
#
# COMPACT_ATOMS: atom_id res chain seq x y z
N MET A 1 -11.23 17.24 6.06
CA MET A 1 -12.28 16.68 5.18
C MET A 1 -13.33 17.74 5.01
N LYS A 2 -13.65 18.16 3.78
CA LYS A 2 -14.86 18.96 3.55
C LYS A 2 -16.05 18.02 3.77
N GLY A 3 -16.96 18.39 4.67
CA GLY A 3 -18.06 17.52 5.10
C GLY A 3 -19.08 17.33 3.98
N ALA A 4 -19.20 16.11 3.47
CA ALA A 4 -20.29 15.71 2.59
C ALA A 4 -21.10 14.63 3.32
N THR A 5 -22.43 14.78 3.31
CA THR A 5 -23.33 13.76 3.85
C THR A 5 -23.45 12.63 2.83
N ILE A 6 -23.05 11.42 3.22
CA ILE A 6 -23.20 10.22 2.40
C ILE A 6 -24.50 9.52 2.83
N PRO A 7 -25.50 9.39 1.95
CA PRO A 7 -26.74 8.69 2.28
C PRO A 7 -26.52 7.20 2.61
N THR A 8 -27.34 6.67 3.51
CA THR A 8 -27.35 5.23 3.82
C THR A 8 -27.60 4.39 2.56
N GLY A 9 -26.87 3.28 2.42
CA GLY A 9 -26.95 2.41 1.25
C GLY A 9 -26.01 2.82 0.10
N THR A 10 -25.32 3.95 0.21
CA THR A 10 -24.32 4.35 -0.79
C THR A 10 -23.12 3.42 -0.75
N THR A 11 -22.74 2.87 -1.90
CA THR A 11 -21.48 2.12 -2.04
C THR A 11 -20.33 3.10 -2.28
N VAL A 12 -19.29 2.99 -1.45
CA VAL A 12 -18.07 3.80 -1.58
C VAL A 12 -16.94 2.92 -2.10
N MET A 13 -16.32 3.33 -3.19
CA MET A 13 -15.14 2.67 -3.73
C MET A 13 -13.89 3.47 -3.41
N VAL A 14 -12.87 2.79 -2.87
CA VAL A 14 -11.52 3.35 -2.72
C VAL A 14 -10.71 2.96 -3.95
N CYS A 15 -9.94 3.89 -4.49
CA CYS A 15 -9.01 3.65 -5.59
C CYS A 15 -7.56 3.74 -5.06
N PRO A 16 -6.91 2.61 -4.69
CA PRO A 16 -5.54 2.62 -4.15
C PRO A 16 -4.52 3.25 -5.09
N SER A 17 -4.62 2.99 -6.39
CA SER A 17 -3.70 3.55 -7.40
C SER A 17 -3.72 5.08 -7.42
N ALA A 18 -4.90 5.70 -7.30
CA ALA A 18 -5.00 7.16 -7.22
C ALA A 18 -4.30 7.74 -5.98
N VAL A 19 -4.23 6.98 -4.88
CA VAL A 19 -3.49 7.38 -3.67
C VAL A 19 -1.99 7.15 -3.83
N HIS A 20 -1.60 5.97 -4.33
CA HIS A 20 -0.20 5.55 -4.48
C HIS A 20 0.53 6.35 -5.56
N LEU A 21 -0.19 6.82 -6.58
CA LEU A 21 0.38 7.60 -7.69
C LEU A 21 0.20 9.11 -7.50
N ASN A 22 -0.23 9.57 -6.32
CA ASN A 22 -0.48 10.99 -6.08
C ASN A 22 0.84 11.76 -5.87
N PRO A 23 1.21 12.71 -6.75
CA PRO A 23 2.46 13.47 -6.63
C PRO A 23 2.47 14.43 -5.42
N ALA A 24 1.30 14.78 -4.87
CA ALA A 24 1.20 15.57 -3.64
C ALA A 24 1.51 14.74 -2.38
N LYS A 25 1.53 13.40 -2.49
CA LYS A 25 1.88 12.48 -1.39
C LYS A 25 3.27 11.87 -1.55
N TYR A 26 3.67 11.61 -2.79
CA TYR A 26 4.88 10.86 -3.12
C TYR A 26 5.69 11.64 -4.16
N ASN A 27 6.94 11.99 -3.82
CA ASN A 27 7.87 12.62 -4.76
C ASN A 27 8.16 11.67 -5.93
N ASP A 28 7.96 12.08 -7.17
CA ASP A 28 8.13 11.24 -8.35
C ASP A 28 7.44 9.86 -8.22
N PRO A 29 6.09 9.81 -8.19
CA PRO A 29 5.34 8.60 -7.85
C PRO A 29 5.45 7.47 -8.87
N LEU A 30 5.98 7.77 -10.06
CA LEU A 30 6.16 6.80 -11.15
C LEU A 30 7.54 6.14 -11.12
N ALA A 31 8.52 6.72 -10.41
CA ALA A 31 9.83 6.12 -10.24
C ALA A 31 9.79 4.91 -9.31
N PHE A 32 10.46 3.84 -9.72
CA PHE A 32 10.75 2.71 -8.86
C PHE A 32 11.88 3.10 -7.89
N ASP A 33 11.48 3.58 -6.71
CA ASP A 33 12.39 3.95 -5.62
C ASP A 33 12.06 3.13 -4.36
N PRO A 34 12.79 2.02 -4.10
CA PRO A 34 12.64 1.23 -2.88
C PRO A 34 12.96 2.01 -1.60
N TRP A 35 13.80 3.06 -1.66
CA TRP A 35 14.27 3.80 -0.50
C TRP A 35 13.29 4.87 0.00
N ARG A 36 12.26 5.18 -0.77
CA ARG A 36 11.12 6.03 -0.36
C ARG A 36 10.55 5.69 1.01
N TRP A 37 10.64 4.42 1.40
CA TRP A 37 10.06 3.89 2.63
C TRP A 37 11.04 3.86 3.81
N GLU A 38 12.30 4.21 3.60
CA GLU A 38 13.30 4.24 4.65
C GLU A 38 12.94 5.28 5.72
N GLY A 39 13.01 4.88 6.99
CA GLY A 39 12.59 5.71 8.13
C GLY A 39 11.09 5.99 8.21
N GLN A 40 10.25 5.40 7.34
CA GLN A 40 8.80 5.52 7.42
C GLN A 40 8.18 4.35 8.18
N GLU A 41 7.38 4.67 9.20
CA GLU A 41 6.56 3.68 9.91
C GLU A 41 5.35 3.26 9.04
N LEU A 42 5.53 2.21 8.24
CA LEU A 42 4.48 1.60 7.44
C LEU A 42 3.78 0.48 8.23
N HIS A 43 2.81 0.86 9.05
CA HIS A 43 1.98 -0.12 9.75
C HIS A 43 0.76 -0.55 8.92
N ALA A 44 0.26 -1.75 9.22
CA ALA A 44 -1.02 -2.23 8.70
C ALA A 44 -2.14 -1.26 9.15
N GLY A 45 -2.70 -0.53 8.19
CA GLY A 45 -3.68 0.53 8.46
C GLY A 45 -3.19 1.97 8.21
N SER A 46 -1.97 2.16 7.70
CA SER A 46 -1.55 3.47 7.18
C SER A 46 -2.50 3.97 6.10
N LYS A 47 -2.95 5.23 6.21
CA LYS A 47 -3.81 5.88 5.21
C LYS A 47 -3.07 6.23 3.92
N ASN A 48 -1.74 6.17 3.95
CA ASN A 48 -0.91 6.56 2.81
C ASN A 48 -0.61 5.36 1.92
N PHE A 49 -0.26 4.21 2.51
CA PHE A 49 0.05 2.99 1.76
C PHE A 49 -0.95 1.87 2.06
N ILE A 50 -1.94 1.73 1.17
CA ILE A 50 -3.08 0.80 1.29
C ILE A 50 -3.05 -0.38 0.31
N ALA A 51 -1.86 -0.90 -0.03
CA ALA A 51 -1.73 -2.01 -0.99
C ALA A 51 -2.48 -3.28 -0.57
N SER A 52 -2.54 -3.56 0.74
CA SER A 52 -3.28 -4.70 1.31
C SER A 52 -4.60 -4.29 1.95
N GLY A 53 -5.09 -3.07 1.66
CA GLY A 53 -6.23 -2.45 2.35
C GLY A 53 -5.85 -1.86 3.72
N GLY A 54 -6.80 -1.83 4.64
CA GLY A 54 -6.59 -1.29 5.99
C GLY A 54 -7.78 -1.55 6.93
N GLY A 55 -7.57 -1.29 8.22
CA GLY A 55 -8.59 -1.48 9.26
C GLY A 55 -8.95 -2.95 9.50
N SER A 56 -10.15 -3.20 10.00
CA SER A 56 -10.63 -4.55 10.35
C SER A 56 -10.85 -5.48 9.15
N ARG A 57 -10.86 -4.92 7.93
CA ARG A 57 -10.98 -5.67 6.66
C ARG A 57 -9.66 -5.67 5.87
N LEU A 58 -8.53 -5.51 6.54
CA LEU A 58 -7.21 -5.72 5.94
C LEU A 58 -7.17 -7.12 5.29
N CYS A 59 -6.46 -7.26 4.17
CA CYS A 59 -6.23 -8.55 3.54
C CYS A 59 -5.68 -9.55 4.56
N ALA A 60 -6.38 -10.68 4.75
CA ALA A 60 -5.98 -11.73 5.69
C ALA A 60 -4.60 -12.31 5.35
N GLY A 61 -4.21 -12.29 4.07
CA GLY A 61 -2.91 -12.75 3.59
C GLY A 61 -1.79 -11.70 3.63
N ALA A 62 -2.02 -10.48 4.13
CA ALA A 62 -1.04 -9.38 4.01
C ALA A 62 0.34 -9.73 4.58
N TYR A 63 0.38 -10.31 5.78
CA TYR A 63 1.63 -10.71 6.43
C TYR A 63 2.28 -11.93 5.75
N PHE A 64 1.45 -12.92 5.39
CA PHE A 64 1.92 -14.11 4.70
C PHE A 64 2.55 -13.77 3.35
N ALA A 65 1.88 -12.97 2.53
CA ALA A 65 2.38 -12.51 1.24
C ALA A 65 3.69 -11.71 1.40
N LYS A 66 3.79 -10.86 2.43
CA LYS A 66 5.03 -10.09 2.70
C LYS A 66 6.21 -11.02 2.95
N VAL A 67 6.04 -12.08 3.74
CA VAL A 67 7.09 -13.08 3.99
C VAL A 67 7.40 -13.87 2.72
N GLN A 68 6.37 -14.37 2.04
CA GLN A 68 6.53 -15.18 0.82
C GLN A 68 7.29 -14.42 -0.28
N VAL A 69 6.92 -13.16 -0.55
CA VAL A 69 7.60 -12.32 -1.54
C VAL A 69 9.04 -12.02 -1.11
N SER A 70 9.29 -11.75 0.18
CA SER A 70 10.65 -11.52 0.69
C SER A 70 11.56 -12.73 0.47
N VAL A 71 11.06 -13.94 0.78
CA VAL A 71 11.79 -15.19 0.55
C VAL A 71 12.03 -15.43 -0.93
N PHE A 72 11.01 -15.24 -1.76
CA PHE A 72 11.13 -15.36 -3.22
C PHE A 72 12.19 -14.41 -3.79
N LEU A 73 12.15 -13.13 -3.40
CA LEU A 73 13.12 -12.13 -3.84
C LEU A 73 14.53 -12.49 -3.38
N HIS A 74 14.71 -12.91 -2.12
CA HIS A 74 16.00 -13.37 -1.61
C HIS A 74 16.57 -14.52 -2.45
N TYR A 75 15.76 -15.52 -2.77
CA TYR A 75 16.19 -16.65 -3.60
C TYR A 75 16.52 -16.20 -5.02
N LEU A 76 15.67 -15.36 -5.63
CA LEU A 76 15.85 -14.84 -6.97
C LEU A 76 17.19 -14.11 -7.11
N VAL A 77 17.48 -13.16 -6.22
CA VAL A 77 18.69 -12.31 -6.32
C VAL A 77 19.98 -13.00 -5.90
N THR A 78 19.90 -14.08 -5.11
CA THR A 78 21.10 -14.80 -4.63
C THR A 78 21.46 -16.01 -5.49
N LYS A 79 20.50 -16.57 -6.25
CA LYS A 79 20.72 -17.80 -7.03
C LYS A 79 20.71 -17.58 -8.54
N TYR A 80 20.15 -16.49 -9.04
CA TYR A 80 20.05 -16.21 -10.46
C TYR A 80 20.65 -14.85 -10.79
N ARG A 81 21.33 -14.76 -11.93
CA ARG A 81 21.87 -13.52 -12.48
C ARG A 81 21.79 -13.54 -14.00
#